data_AF-W1WYW4-F1
#
_entry.id   AF-W1WYW4-F1
#
_cell.length_a   1.000
_cell.length_b   1.000
_cell.length_c   1.000
_cell.angle_alpha   90.00
_cell.angle_beta   90.00
_cell.angle_gamma   90.00
#
_symmetry.space_group_name_H-M   'P 1'
#
loop_
_entity.id
_entity.type
_entity.pdbx_description
1 polymer ?
#
loop_
_entity_poly.entity_id
_entity_poly.type
_entity_poly.pdbx_seq_one_letter_code
_entity_poly.pdbx_strand_id
1 'polypeptide(L)'
;MKRMIALDGAQGEGGGQILRSALSLSMITGQPFTITGIRAGRAKPGLLRQHLTAVKAATEICRATVEGAELGSQRLVFRPGTVRGGDYRFAIGSAGSSTLVLQTVLPALWFADGPSRVEVSGGTDNPSAPPADFIRRV
;
A
#
# COMPACT_ATOMS: atom_id res chain seq x y z
N MET A 1 17.57 10.52 -13.26
CA MET A 1 16.19 10.10 -12.93
C MET A 1 16.15 8.58 -12.81
N LYS A 2 15.49 8.04 -11.77
CA LYS A 2 15.34 6.58 -11.62
C LYS A 2 14.35 6.05 -12.68
N ARG A 3 14.65 4.87 -13.24
CA ARG A 3 13.85 4.21 -14.30
C ARG A 3 12.47 3.83 -13.76
N MET A 4 11.42 4.01 -14.56
CA MET A 4 10.06 3.54 -14.26
C MET A 4 9.99 2.02 -14.33
N ILE A 5 9.52 1.37 -13.28
CA ILE A 5 9.25 -0.07 -13.25
C ILE A 5 7.82 -0.31 -13.75
N ALA A 6 7.64 -1.23 -14.69
CA ALA A 6 6.32 -1.68 -15.12
C ALA A 6 5.98 -3.01 -14.45
N LEU A 7 4.81 -3.08 -13.82
CA LEU A 7 4.32 -4.27 -13.10
C LEU A 7 2.99 -4.74 -13.69
N ASP A 8 2.87 -6.05 -13.85
CA ASP A 8 1.62 -6.71 -14.20
C ASP A 8 0.87 -7.16 -12.94
N GLY A 9 -0.23 -6.47 -12.62
CA GLY A 9 -1.10 -6.73 -11.48
C GLY A 9 -2.14 -7.83 -11.72
N ALA A 10 -2.21 -8.39 -12.94
CA ALA A 10 -3.10 -9.51 -13.26
C ALA A 10 -2.46 -10.87 -12.94
N GLN A 11 -1.12 -10.93 -12.82
CA GLN A 11 -0.40 -12.16 -12.52
C GLN A 11 -0.49 -12.60 -11.05
N GLY A 12 -0.39 -13.91 -10.83
CA GLY A 12 -0.21 -14.53 -9.52
C GLY A 12 -1.36 -14.26 -8.54
N GLU A 13 -1.04 -13.68 -7.38
CA GLU A 13 -1.95 -13.54 -6.23
C GLU A 13 -3.13 -12.54 -6.43
N GLY A 14 -3.32 -12.03 -7.65
CA GLY A 14 -4.44 -11.17 -7.99
C GLY A 14 -4.31 -9.78 -7.37
N GLY A 15 -3.20 -9.10 -7.69
CA GLY A 15 -2.98 -7.64 -7.62
C GLY A 15 -2.78 -7.00 -6.24
N GLY A 16 -3.45 -7.50 -5.19
CA GLY A 16 -3.42 -6.89 -3.86
C GLY A 16 -2.04 -6.92 -3.20
N GLN A 17 -1.39 -8.09 -3.19
CA GLN A 17 -0.07 -8.25 -2.59
C GLN A 17 1.02 -7.55 -3.41
N ILE A 18 0.99 -7.69 -4.74
CA ILE A 18 1.94 -7.02 -5.65
C ILE A 18 1.93 -5.51 -5.42
N LEU A 19 0.74 -4.90 -5.35
CA LEU A 19 0.61 -3.47 -5.08
C LEU A 19 1.27 -3.06 -3.75
N ARG A 20 0.99 -3.80 -2.66
CA ARG A 20 1.55 -3.47 -1.34
C ARG A 20 3.07 -3.56 -1.32
N SER A 21 3.62 -4.66 -1.84
CA SER A 21 5.07 -4.84 -1.94
C SER A 21 5.71 -3.77 -2.82
N ALA A 22 5.09 -3.43 -3.95
CA ALA A 22 5.57 -2.38 -4.85
C ALA A 22 5.58 -1.00 -4.19
N LEU A 23 4.55 -0.64 -3.43
CA LEU A 23 4.52 0.61 -2.67
C LEU A 23 5.66 0.68 -1.65
N SER A 24 5.84 -0.37 -0.83
CA SER A 24 6.92 -0.42 0.16
C SER A 24 8.29 -0.28 -0.49
N LEU A 25 8.59 -1.11 -1.50
CA LEU A 25 9.88 -1.11 -2.19
C LEU A 25 10.12 0.18 -2.96
N SER A 26 9.09 0.75 -3.58
CA SER A 26 9.18 2.04 -4.26
C SER A 26 9.56 3.16 -3.29
N MET A 27 8.91 3.23 -2.13
CA MET A 27 9.25 4.21 -1.09
C MET A 27 10.70 4.03 -0.59
N ILE A 28 11.11 2.79 -0.30
CA ILE A 28 12.47 2.49 0.19
C ILE A 28 13.53 2.84 -0.85
N THR A 29 13.31 2.43 -2.09
CA THR A 29 14.31 2.56 -3.17
C THR A 29 14.24 3.89 -3.90
N GLY A 30 13.19 4.69 -3.70
CA GLY A 30 12.87 5.88 -4.49
C GLY A 30 12.61 5.60 -5.98
N GLN A 31 12.42 4.33 -6.39
CA GLN A 31 12.16 3.99 -7.79
C GLN A 31 10.66 4.10 -8.09
N PRO A 32 10.24 4.87 -9.11
CA PRO A 32 8.83 4.96 -9.48
C PRO A 32 8.35 3.67 -10.15
N PHE A 33 7.06 3.36 -10.02
CA PHE A 33 6.45 2.24 -10.74
C PHE A 33 5.09 2.58 -11.33
N THR A 34 4.73 1.83 -12.36
CA THR A 34 3.38 1.75 -12.92
C THR A 34 2.92 0.30 -12.79
N ILE A 35 1.73 0.09 -12.25
CA ILE A 35 1.08 -1.22 -12.23
C ILE A 35 -0.22 -1.15 -13.05
N THR A 36 -0.44 -2.16 -13.89
CA THR A 36 -1.65 -2.31 -14.71
C THR A 36 -2.35 -3.64 -14.40
N GLY A 37 -3.64 -3.76 -14.69
CA GLY A 37 -4.39 -5.00 -14.43
C GLY A 37 -4.61 -5.29 -12.94
N ILE A 38 -4.64 -4.26 -12.08
CA ILE A 38 -4.79 -4.42 -10.63
C ILE A 38 -6.05 -5.23 -10.32
N ARG A 39 -5.86 -6.46 -9.83
CA ARG A 39 -6.94 -7.38 -9.45
C ARG A 39 -7.88 -7.73 -10.61
N ALA A 40 -7.41 -7.69 -11.85
CA ALA A 40 -8.23 -7.94 -13.05
C ALA A 40 -8.98 -9.28 -13.02
N GLY A 41 -8.37 -10.33 -12.47
CA GLY A 41 -8.97 -11.67 -12.35
C GLY A 41 -9.85 -11.90 -11.10
N ARG A 42 -10.16 -10.86 -10.30
CA ARG A 42 -10.96 -11.00 -9.06
C ARG A 42 -12.41 -10.57 -9.30
N ALA A 43 -13.35 -11.18 -8.58
CA ALA A 43 -14.79 -10.89 -8.67
C ALA A 43 -15.15 -9.39 -8.55
N LYS A 44 -14.42 -8.64 -7.72
CA LYS A 44 -14.46 -7.18 -7.71
C LYS A 44 -13.10 -6.71 -8.23
N PRO A 45 -12.93 -6.21 -9.47
CA PRO A 45 -11.62 -5.79 -9.97
C PRO A 45 -11.17 -4.43 -9.41
N GLY A 46 -9.91 -4.06 -9.66
CA GLY A 46 -9.35 -2.75 -9.33
C GLY A 46 -9.07 -2.50 -7.85
N LEU A 47 -8.75 -1.24 -7.53
CA LEU A 47 -8.52 -0.79 -6.16
C LEU A 47 -9.81 -0.84 -5.33
N LEU A 48 -9.74 -1.51 -4.18
CA LEU A 48 -10.80 -1.48 -3.16
C LEU A 48 -10.42 -0.45 -2.10
N ARG A 49 -11.33 -0.16 -1.16
CA ARG A 49 -11.06 0.80 -0.07
C ARG A 49 -9.74 0.52 0.65
N GLN A 50 -9.46 -0.72 1.05
CA GLN A 50 -8.17 -1.06 1.69
C GLN A 50 -6.94 -0.77 0.81
N HIS A 51 -7.03 -1.04 -0.51
CA HIS A 51 -5.93 -0.80 -1.44
C HIS A 51 -5.73 0.70 -1.63
N LEU A 52 -6.82 1.44 -1.80
CA LEU A 52 -6.78 2.90 -1.94
C LEU A 52 -6.25 3.55 -0.66
N THR A 53 -6.64 3.08 0.53
CA THR A 53 -6.09 3.55 1.80
C THR A 53 -4.59 3.27 1.89
N ALA A 54 -4.12 2.09 1.46
CA ALA A 54 -2.69 1.78 1.42
C ALA A 54 -1.93 2.72 0.46
N VAL A 55 -2.47 3.01 -0.72
CA VAL A 55 -1.89 3.98 -1.67
C VAL A 55 -1.86 5.39 -1.07
N LYS A 56 -2.95 5.84 -0.44
CA LYS A 56 -3.03 7.16 0.22
C LYS A 56 -2.03 7.28 1.38
N ALA A 57 -1.92 6.23 2.20
CA ALA A 57 -0.97 6.19 3.31
C ALA A 57 0.48 6.27 2.82
N ALA A 58 0.83 5.47 1.81
CA ALA A 58 2.14 5.55 1.16
C ALA A 58 2.41 6.95 0.55
N THR A 59 1.39 7.54 -0.07
CA THR A 59 1.48 8.89 -0.68
C THR A 59 1.77 9.95 0.37
N GLU A 60 1.09 9.91 1.51
CA GLU A 60 1.26 10.87 2.60
C GLU A 60 2.64 10.74 3.25
N ILE A 61 3.06 9.50 3.54
CA ILE A 61 4.33 9.20 4.22
C ILE A 61 5.54 9.66 3.42
N CYS A 62 5.53 9.48 2.10
CA CYS A 62 6.67 9.86 1.25
C CYS A 62 6.42 11.08 0.34
N ARG A 63 5.28 11.77 0.49
CA ARG A 63 4.85 12.88 -0.38
C ARG A 63 4.90 12.52 -1.87
N ALA A 64 4.38 11.33 -2.22
CA ALA A 64 4.40 10.84 -3.59
C ALA A 64 3.52 11.69 -4.52
N THR A 65 3.86 11.67 -5.82
CA THR A 65 2.91 12.02 -6.88
C THR A 65 2.28 10.73 -7.41
N VAL A 66 0.96 10.72 -7.58
CA VAL A 66 0.21 9.50 -7.91
C VAL A 66 -0.85 9.78 -8.97
N GLU A 67 -1.01 8.85 -9.91
CA GLU A 67 -2.08 8.84 -10.92
C GLU A 67 -2.91 7.57 -10.78
N GLY A 68 -4.24 7.67 -10.91
CA GLY A 68 -5.15 6.51 -10.87
C GLY A 68 -5.45 5.97 -9.47
N ALA A 69 -5.23 6.76 -8.43
CA ALA A 69 -5.57 6.42 -7.04
C ALA A 69 -7.07 6.64 -6.75
N GLU A 70 -7.92 5.86 -7.39
CA GLU A 70 -9.37 5.92 -7.25
C GLU A 70 -9.98 4.51 -7.12
N LEU A 71 -11.17 4.40 -6.53
CA LEU A 71 -11.85 3.12 -6.37
C LEU A 71 -12.14 2.50 -7.74
N GLY A 72 -11.89 1.20 -7.87
CA GLY A 72 -12.08 0.45 -9.12
C GLY A 72 -10.96 0.63 -10.14
N SER A 73 -10.01 1.54 -9.92
CA SER A 73 -8.89 1.72 -10.85
C SER A 73 -8.07 0.44 -11.00
N GLN A 74 -7.75 0.11 -12.26
CA GLN A 74 -6.89 -1.01 -12.63
C GLN A 74 -5.48 -0.58 -13.03
N ARG A 75 -5.19 0.72 -12.99
CA ARG A 75 -3.87 1.29 -13.32
C ARG A 75 -3.46 2.30 -12.25
N LEU A 76 -2.24 2.19 -11.75
CA LEU A 76 -1.67 3.14 -10.80
C LEU A 76 -0.26 3.51 -11.24
N VAL A 77 0.05 4.81 -11.24
CA VAL A 77 1.43 5.32 -11.32
C VAL A 77 1.79 5.90 -9.97
N PHE A 78 2.91 5.48 -9.41
CA PHE A 78 3.37 5.95 -8.11
C PHE A 78 4.82 6.45 -8.22
N ARG A 79 5.04 7.70 -7.83
CA ARG A 79 6.35 8.37 -7.85
C ARG A 79 6.69 8.81 -6.42
N PRO A 80 7.50 8.05 -5.68
CA PRO A 80 7.81 8.33 -4.28
C PRO A 80 8.65 9.61 -4.14
N GLY A 81 8.44 10.36 -3.07
CA GLY A 81 9.39 11.34 -2.55
C GLY A 81 10.16 10.77 -1.35
N THR A 82 10.67 11.65 -0.49
CA THR A 82 11.38 11.27 0.74
C THR A 82 10.41 10.74 1.79
N VAL A 83 10.67 9.54 2.31
CA VAL A 83 9.94 8.97 3.46
C VAL A 83 10.20 9.80 4.70
N ARG A 84 9.14 10.19 5.42
CA ARG A 84 9.24 10.98 6.65
C ARG A 84 8.77 10.19 7.85
N GLY A 85 9.42 10.38 8.98
CA GLY A 85 8.95 9.90 10.27
C GLY A 85 7.80 10.76 10.80
N GLY A 86 7.00 10.20 11.69
CA GLY A 86 5.94 10.95 12.36
C GLY A 86 4.75 10.12 12.83
N ASP A 87 3.71 10.81 13.30
CA ASP A 87 2.45 10.24 13.74
C ASP A 87 1.42 10.26 12.62
N TYR A 88 1.00 9.08 12.17
CA TYR A 88 0.05 8.91 11.07
C TYR A 88 -1.22 8.20 11.53
N ARG A 89 -2.36 8.65 11.01
CA ARG A 89 -3.67 8.03 11.26
C ARG A 89 -4.41 7.80 9.96
N PHE A 90 -4.78 6.54 9.69
CA PHE A 90 -5.49 6.17 8.48
C PHE A 90 -6.81 5.46 8.81
N ALA A 91 -7.86 5.75 8.04
CA ALA A 91 -9.15 5.08 8.16
C ALA A 91 -9.51 4.39 6.85
N ILE A 92 -9.79 3.09 6.90
CA ILE A 92 -10.20 2.31 5.73
C ILE A 92 -11.69 2.58 5.40
N GLY A 93 -12.51 2.89 6.40
CA GLY A 93 -13.94 3.17 6.23
C GLY A 93 -14.76 1.94 5.81
N SER A 94 -14.24 0.73 6.04
CA SER A 94 -14.90 -0.55 5.81
C SER A 94 -14.19 -1.66 6.59
N ALA A 95 -14.70 -2.89 6.53
CA ALA A 95 -14.05 -4.07 7.12
C ALA A 95 -12.81 -4.55 6.35
N GLY A 96 -12.18 -3.71 5.52
CA GLY A 96 -10.88 -4.02 4.91
C GLY A 96 -9.78 -4.07 5.97
N SER A 97 -8.75 -4.88 5.75
CA SER A 97 -7.78 -5.20 6.80
C SER A 97 -6.85 -4.04 7.15
N SER A 98 -6.86 -3.64 8.43
CA SER A 98 -5.93 -2.67 9.00
C SER A 98 -4.48 -3.13 8.92
N THR A 99 -4.22 -4.41 9.19
CA THR A 99 -2.87 -4.97 9.19
C THR A 99 -2.24 -4.99 7.81
N LEU A 100 -3.02 -5.08 6.74
CA LEU A 100 -2.49 -4.97 5.37
C LEU A 100 -2.08 -3.53 5.00
N VAL A 101 -2.75 -2.50 5.55
CA VAL A 101 -2.26 -1.12 5.42
C VAL A 101 -0.95 -0.95 6.18
N LEU A 102 -0.87 -1.45 7.41
CA LEU A 102 0.36 -1.46 8.21
C LEU A 102 1.51 -2.18 7.48
N GLN A 103 1.26 -3.37 6.94
CA GLN A 103 2.23 -4.14 6.16
C GLN A 103 2.79 -3.34 4.96
N THR A 104 2.00 -2.43 4.40
CA THR A 104 2.42 -1.61 3.25
C THR A 104 3.39 -0.51 3.68
N VAL A 105 3.13 0.15 4.80
CA VAL A 105 3.84 1.39 5.16
C VAL A 105 4.97 1.19 6.15
N LEU A 106 4.86 0.21 7.06
CA LEU A 106 5.87 -0.03 8.09
C LEU A 106 7.27 -0.33 7.50
N PRO A 107 7.43 -1.12 6.42
CA PRO A 107 8.75 -1.36 5.85
C PRO A 107 9.45 -0.09 5.36
N ALA A 108 8.70 0.88 4.82
CA ALA A 108 9.27 2.16 4.40
C ALA A 108 9.68 3.01 5.60
N LEU A 109 8.87 3.02 6.66
CA LEU A 109 9.15 3.78 7.89
C LEU A 109 10.37 3.27 8.65
N TRP A 110 10.87 2.06 8.39
CA TRP A 110 12.18 1.62 8.87
C TRP A 110 13.36 2.45 8.32
N PHE A 111 13.15 3.12 7.18
CA PHE A 111 14.13 3.97 6.49
C PHE A 111 13.77 5.46 6.57
N ALA A 112 12.86 5.84 7.46
CA ALA A 112 12.49 7.22 7.69
C ALA A 112 13.62 8.02 8.37
N ASP A 113 13.51 9.35 8.32
CA ASP A 113 14.40 10.29 9.00
C ASP A 113 14.19 10.35 10.54
N GLY A 114 13.28 9.55 11.08
CA GLY A 114 12.98 9.49 12.51
C GLY A 114 11.96 8.43 12.91
N PRO A 115 11.66 8.30 14.21
CA PRO A 115 10.67 7.35 14.72
C PRO A 115 9.27 7.67 14.19
N SER A 116 8.42 6.64 14.15
CA SER A 116 7.06 6.77 13.61
C SER A 116 6.03 5.99 14.43
N ARG A 117 4.79 6.49 14.45
CA ARG A 117 3.61 5.79 14.94
C ARG A 117 2.57 5.77 13.84
N VAL A 118 1.99 4.60 13.58
CA VAL A 118 0.89 4.47 12.61
C VAL A 118 -0.31 3.84 13.29
N GLU A 119 -1.45 4.49 13.16
CA GLU A 119 -2.74 3.99 13.64
C GLU A 119 -3.68 3.77 12.45
N VAL A 120 -4.33 2.61 12.39
CA VAL A 120 -5.24 2.27 11.27
C VAL A 120 -6.57 1.74 11.81
N SER A 121 -7.68 2.37 11.41
CA SER A 121 -9.04 1.89 11.69
C SER A 121 -9.63 1.14 10.49
N GLY A 122 -10.21 -0.03 10.77
CA GLY A 122 -10.66 -0.99 9.77
C GLY A 122 -10.93 -2.37 10.38
N GLY A 123 -10.98 -3.41 9.55
CA GLY A 123 -11.10 -4.79 9.99
C GLY A 123 -9.81 -5.33 10.61
N THR A 124 -9.94 -6.12 11.68
CA THR A 124 -8.83 -6.68 12.45
C THR A 124 -8.68 -8.20 12.29
N ASP A 125 -9.77 -8.89 11.95
CA ASP A 125 -9.88 -10.36 11.93
C ASP A 125 -10.37 -10.84 10.56
N ASN A 126 -9.68 -10.41 9.50
CA ASN A 126 -9.99 -10.83 8.14
C ASN A 126 -9.38 -12.21 7.85
N PRO A 127 -10.12 -13.17 7.24
CA PRO A 127 -9.62 -14.53 6.99
C PRO A 127 -8.36 -14.61 6.12
N SER A 128 -8.14 -13.61 5.25
CA SER A 128 -6.99 -13.53 4.33
C SER A 128 -6.08 -12.36 4.64
N ALA A 129 -5.97 -11.99 5.93
CA ALA A 129 -4.97 -11.05 6.42
C ALA A 129 -4.41 -11.56 7.75
N PRO A 130 -3.16 -11.21 8.09
CA PRO A 130 -2.62 -11.53 9.41
C PRO A 130 -3.40 -10.76 10.49
N PRO A 131 -3.92 -11.43 11.53
CA PRO A 131 -4.49 -10.75 12.68
C PRO A 131 -3.44 -9.89 13.39
N ALA A 132 -3.87 -8.89 14.16
CA ALA A 132 -2.96 -8.03 14.91
C ALA A 132 -2.05 -8.83 15.86
N ASP A 133 -2.58 -9.88 16.50
CA ASP A 133 -1.81 -10.74 17.38
C ASP A 133 -0.75 -11.58 16.65
N PHE A 134 -0.98 -11.95 15.38
CA PHE A 134 0.04 -12.62 14.58
C PHE A 134 1.24 -11.69 14.40
N ILE A 135 1.02 -10.45 13.97
CA ILE A 135 2.09 -9.45 13.76
C ILE A 135 2.87 -9.18 15.06
N ARG A 136 2.20 -9.24 16.21
CA ARG A 136 2.81 -8.92 17.50
C ARG A 136 3.60 -10.09 18.11
N ARG A 137 3.20 -11.33 17.85
CA ARG A 137 3.67 -12.52 18.61
C ARG A 137 4.49 -13.52 17.79
N VAL A 138 4.55 -13.36 16.48
CA VAL A 138 5.28 -14.24 15.55
C VAL A 138 6.25 -13.38 14.75
#